data_AF-A0A9D0IBY4-F1
#
_entry.id   AF-A0A9D0IBY4-F1
#
_cell.length_a   1.000
_cell.length_b   1.000
_cell.length_c   1.000
_cell.angle_alpha   90.00
_cell.angle_beta   90.00
_cell.angle_gamma   90.00
#
_symmetry.space_group_name_H-M   'P 1'
#
loop_
_entity.id
_entity.type
_entity.pdbx_description
1 polymer ?
#
loop_
_entity_poly.entity_id
_entity_poly.type
_entity_poly.pdbx_seq_one_letter_code
_entity_poly.pdbx_strand_id
1 'polypeptide(L)'
;MSGYVSHIILLPQSADWPWYEALRPYIERYKVTITKSADDAGSFYGARHTVTIVQPPGAWPDGIIPFFQQRYPHARLDYLLVQDVNDLRRVVSRRLEEGRRYGRRLLGPFGEPPAGPSTYDSHILLLPHGSDWRWYEAVREYVLHFRVTVAQSADDAGSFHGRNHVVTAVVYPGAWGGDDIIAWLQERYPQAQTQRIAVESPEALSRRLKARVVHEDRFGQGEPYEEVVPPEEARPFRMRWPLDPALITRYGPPWAAFSRHFAASPWDYRPYLPGHEGLDFLAPHGEVVYACADGIVAQLDRDPSHLSQPGRFPYGFFVRIRHTHGDETYETLYAHLSEVLVDPNAQVSAGQPIGRVGATGRTTGPHLHLNLKRLGRPPEGYPYPPGYPSGTLLDPLRYLEWPDGWVLTPDEELPHLYGVHEDYEGPEDERKAGYLMEQAGVRGYILW
;
A
#
# COMPACT_ATOMS: atom_id res chain seq x y z
N MET A 1 10.95 -24.19 32.08
CA MET A 1 10.44 -22.80 32.12
C MET A 1 11.37 -21.97 31.24
N SER A 2 10.95 -21.65 30.01
CA SER A 2 11.81 -20.94 29.05
C SER A 2 12.09 -19.52 29.55
N GLY A 3 13.33 -19.04 29.40
CA GLY A 3 13.74 -17.67 29.76
C GLY A 3 13.20 -16.59 28.82
N TYR A 4 12.02 -16.81 28.22
CA TYR A 4 11.38 -15.88 27.31
C TYR A 4 10.80 -14.70 28.11
N VAL A 5 11.20 -13.49 27.74
CA VAL A 5 10.65 -12.25 28.30
C VAL A 5 9.76 -11.63 27.22
N SER A 6 8.46 -11.58 27.47
CA SER A 6 7.50 -10.95 26.56
C SER A 6 7.84 -9.47 26.40
N HIS A 7 7.82 -8.98 25.17
CA HIS A 7 8.13 -7.59 24.86
C HIS A 7 6.94 -6.95 24.17
N ILE A 8 6.33 -6.00 24.88
CA ILE A 8 5.16 -5.27 24.40
C ILE A 8 5.55 -3.83 24.12
N ILE A 9 5.11 -3.31 22.98
CA ILE A 9 5.16 -1.88 22.68
C ILE A 9 3.77 -1.30 22.87
N LEU A 10 3.67 -0.34 23.78
CA LEU A 10 2.47 0.44 24.03
C LEU A 10 2.54 1.76 23.24
N LEU A 11 1.68 1.87 22.24
CA LEU A 11 1.48 3.10 21.47
C LEU A 11 0.42 3.99 22.12
N PRO A 12 0.52 5.33 21.99
CA PRO A 12 -0.52 6.23 22.47
C PRO A 12 -1.83 6.03 21.70
N GLN A 13 -2.95 6.37 22.33
CA GLN A 13 -4.28 6.22 21.73
C GLN A 13 -4.45 7.05 20.44
N SER A 14 -3.72 8.15 20.30
CA SER A 14 -3.69 8.99 19.10
C SER A 14 -2.80 8.45 17.97
N ALA A 15 -2.01 7.39 18.19
CA ALA A 15 -1.14 6.82 17.17
C ALA A 15 -1.95 6.27 15.99
N ASP A 16 -1.65 6.77 14.80
CA ASP A 16 -2.10 6.27 13.50
C ASP A 16 -1.04 5.35 12.87
N TRP A 17 -1.28 4.89 11.64
CA TRP A 17 -0.44 3.89 10.98
C TRP A 17 1.05 4.24 10.84
N PRO A 18 1.44 5.50 10.55
CA PRO A 18 2.85 5.91 10.53
C PRO A 18 3.64 5.55 11.80
N TRP A 19 3.01 5.51 12.98
CA TRP A 19 3.67 5.07 14.22
C TRP A 19 3.98 3.57 14.22
N TYR A 20 3.11 2.75 13.63
CA TYR A 20 3.36 1.31 13.45
C TYR A 20 4.49 1.09 12.44
N GLU A 21 4.49 1.82 11.32
CA GLU A 21 5.56 1.77 10.31
C GLU A 21 6.92 2.16 10.88
N ALA A 22 6.96 3.19 11.74
CA ALA A 22 8.20 3.59 12.42
C ALA A 22 8.79 2.47 13.30
N LEU A 23 7.95 1.53 13.76
CA LEU A 23 8.36 0.36 14.54
C LEU A 23 8.69 -0.86 13.66
N ARG A 24 8.39 -0.85 12.35
CA ARG A 24 8.59 -1.98 11.43
C ARG A 24 9.93 -2.71 11.61
N PRO A 25 11.11 -2.06 11.49
CA PRO A 25 12.39 -2.76 11.59
C PRO A 25 12.62 -3.34 13.00
N TYR A 26 11.99 -2.76 14.02
CA TYR A 26 12.04 -3.25 15.39
C TYR A 26 11.18 -4.50 15.58
N ILE A 27 9.96 -4.49 15.02
CA ILE A 27 9.03 -5.61 15.00
C ILE A 27 9.65 -6.78 14.26
N GLU A 28 10.19 -6.53 13.06
CA GLU A 28 10.82 -7.55 12.23
C GLU A 28 11.99 -8.22 12.97
N ARG A 29 12.78 -7.45 13.73
CA ARG A 29 13.94 -7.94 14.49
C ARG A 29 13.58 -8.65 15.80
N TYR A 30 12.67 -8.09 16.60
CA TYR A 30 12.44 -8.53 17.98
C TYR A 30 11.08 -9.21 18.21
N LYS A 31 10.23 -9.30 17.17
CA LYS A 31 8.93 -9.99 17.17
C LYS A 31 8.05 -9.53 18.34
N VAL A 32 7.96 -8.22 18.52
CA VAL A 32 7.24 -7.59 19.64
C VAL A 32 5.73 -7.62 19.44
N THR A 33 4.99 -7.66 20.55
CA THR A 33 3.54 -7.45 20.56
C THR A 33 3.26 -5.95 20.59
N ILE A 34 2.28 -5.49 19.82
CA ILE A 34 1.92 -4.06 19.75
C ILE A 34 0.48 -3.89 20.20
N THR A 35 0.26 -2.91 21.06
CA THR A 35 -1.07 -2.54 21.52
C THR A 35 -1.18 -1.04 21.75
N LYS A 36 -2.42 -0.52 21.67
CA LYS A 36 -2.77 0.81 22.16
C LYS A 36 -3.44 0.76 23.54
N SER A 37 -3.80 -0.42 24.02
CA SER A 37 -4.43 -0.62 25.32
C SER A 37 -3.36 -0.82 26.40
N ALA A 38 -3.27 0.12 27.34
CA ALA A 38 -2.37 0.02 28.48
C ALA A 38 -2.71 -1.17 29.38
N ASP A 39 -4.00 -1.48 29.44
CA ASP A 39 -4.57 -2.64 30.11
C ASP A 39 -4.10 -3.96 29.46
N ASP A 40 -4.16 -4.06 28.12
CA ASP A 40 -3.59 -5.21 27.38
C ASP A 40 -2.11 -5.35 27.71
N ALA A 41 -1.36 -4.24 27.59
CA ALA A 41 0.09 -4.23 27.79
C ALA A 41 0.53 -4.71 29.18
N GLY A 42 -0.26 -4.48 30.23
CA GLY A 42 0.09 -4.84 31.61
C GLY A 42 -0.43 -6.20 32.09
N SER A 43 -1.32 -6.85 31.35
CA SER A 43 -2.12 -7.99 31.85
C SER A 43 -1.58 -9.39 31.49
N PHE A 44 -0.28 -9.51 31.21
CA PHE A 44 0.34 -10.77 30.77
C PHE A 44 0.75 -11.68 31.94
N TYR A 45 0.37 -12.96 31.88
CA TYR A 45 0.63 -14.03 32.86
C TYR A 45 2.10 -14.52 32.90
N GLY A 46 2.93 -14.18 31.90
CA GLY A 46 4.34 -14.56 31.91
C GLY A 46 5.10 -13.89 33.06
N ALA A 47 5.84 -14.67 33.86
CA ALA A 47 6.59 -14.18 35.04
C ALA A 47 7.59 -13.03 34.73
N ARG A 48 7.84 -12.73 33.45
CA ARG A 48 8.68 -11.63 32.98
C ARG A 48 8.12 -11.05 31.69
N HIS A 49 7.49 -9.88 31.76
CA HIS A 49 7.20 -9.08 30.57
C HIS A 49 7.72 -7.64 30.73
N THR A 50 8.12 -7.03 29.62
CA THR A 50 8.57 -5.64 29.56
C THR A 50 7.69 -4.84 28.61
N VAL A 51 7.15 -3.74 29.11
CA VAL A 51 6.33 -2.79 28.35
C VAL A 51 7.19 -1.59 27.97
N THR A 52 7.49 -1.46 26.67
CA THR A 52 8.11 -0.28 26.09
C THR A 52 7.01 0.73 25.74
N ILE A 53 6.95 1.83 26.48
CA ILE A 53 5.96 2.88 26.31
C ILE A 53 6.49 3.93 25.34
N VAL A 54 5.78 4.14 24.23
CA VAL A 54 6.05 5.25 23.31
C VAL A 54 5.43 6.51 23.88
N GLN A 55 6.25 7.54 24.11
CA GLN A 55 5.86 8.71 24.87
C GLN A 55 6.19 10.01 24.12
N PRO A 56 5.32 10.43 23.18
CA PRO A 56 5.31 11.78 22.66
C PRO A 56 4.69 12.79 23.63
N PRO A 57 4.91 14.10 23.41
CA PRO A 57 4.32 15.15 24.23
C PRO A 57 2.79 14.99 24.32
N GLY A 58 2.25 15.02 25.54
CA GLY A 58 0.80 14.95 25.78
C GLY A 58 0.13 13.58 25.58
N ALA A 59 0.87 12.52 25.22
CA ALA A 59 0.28 11.20 24.96
C ALA A 59 -0.47 10.56 26.13
N TRP A 60 -0.05 10.86 27.36
CA TRP A 60 -0.52 10.20 28.58
C TRP A 60 -0.88 11.24 29.64
N PRO A 61 -1.97 12.00 29.45
CA PRO A 61 -2.29 13.18 30.27
C PRO A 61 -2.49 12.85 31.76
N ASP A 62 -3.06 11.69 32.07
CA ASP A 62 -3.28 11.23 33.46
C ASP A 62 -2.06 10.51 34.07
N GLY A 63 -0.96 10.43 33.32
CA GLY A 63 0.26 9.74 33.71
C GLY A 63 0.17 8.22 33.54
N ILE A 64 0.95 7.67 32.61
CA ILE A 64 0.98 6.22 32.35
C ILE A 64 1.74 5.43 33.43
N ILE A 65 2.69 6.05 34.12
CA ILE A 65 3.53 5.37 35.13
C ILE A 65 2.72 5.02 36.39
N PRO A 66 1.97 5.94 37.01
CA PRO A 66 1.13 5.60 38.16
C PRO A 66 0.10 4.52 37.84
N PHE A 67 -0.46 4.54 36.62
CA PHE A 67 -1.37 3.49 36.15
C PHE A 67 -0.73 2.09 36.22
N PHE A 68 0.45 1.90 35.62
CA PHE A 68 1.15 0.62 35.67
C PHE A 68 1.58 0.26 37.09
N GLN A 69 2.10 1.20 37.87
CA GLN A 69 2.52 0.93 39.24
C GLN A 69 1.36 0.50 40.15
N GLN A 70 0.17 1.07 39.95
CA GLN A 70 -1.01 0.75 40.76
C GLN A 70 -1.68 -0.56 40.30
N ARG A 71 -1.84 -0.75 38.99
CA ARG A 71 -2.68 -1.82 38.44
C ARG A 71 -1.88 -3.04 37.97
N TYR A 72 -0.65 -2.82 37.54
CA TYR A 72 0.23 -3.84 36.95
C TYR A 72 1.67 -3.74 37.52
N PRO A 73 1.86 -3.79 38.85
CA PRO A 73 3.17 -3.53 39.48
C PRO A 73 4.27 -4.54 39.10
N HIS A 74 3.90 -5.65 38.47
CA HIS A 74 4.79 -6.70 37.99
C HIS A 74 5.34 -6.44 36.58
N ALA A 75 4.74 -5.50 35.84
CA ALA A 75 5.20 -5.11 34.52
C ALA A 75 6.48 -4.27 34.64
N ARG A 76 7.55 -4.70 33.97
CA ARG A 76 8.77 -3.90 33.87
C ARG A 76 8.61 -2.87 32.76
N LEU A 77 8.93 -1.60 33.03
CA LEU A 77 8.69 -0.51 32.09
C LEU A 77 10.00 -0.06 31.41
N ASP A 78 9.91 0.18 30.11
CA ASP A 78 10.89 0.83 29.24
C ASP A 78 10.23 2.02 28.52
N TYR A 79 11.02 2.99 28.08
CA TYR A 79 10.47 4.21 27.45
C TYR A 79 11.16 4.53 26.14
N LEU A 80 10.35 4.91 25.16
CA LEU A 80 10.75 5.59 23.95
C LEU A 80 10.26 7.04 24.05
N LEU A 81 11.08 7.88 24.68
CA LEU A 81 10.86 9.33 24.71
C LEU A 81 11.13 9.87 23.32
N VAL A 82 10.09 10.40 22.67
CA VAL A 82 10.12 10.85 21.28
C VAL A 82 9.33 12.16 21.17
N GLN A 83 9.61 13.01 20.19
CA GLN A 83 8.78 14.20 19.91
C GLN A 83 7.63 13.89 18.95
N ASP A 84 7.91 13.11 17.92
CA ASP A 84 6.99 12.78 16.83
C ASP A 84 7.38 11.42 16.21
N VAL A 85 6.69 11.04 15.13
CA VAL A 85 6.93 9.80 14.40
C VAL A 85 8.34 9.72 13.77
N ASN A 86 8.91 10.84 13.33
CA ASN A 86 10.26 10.86 12.76
C ASN A 86 11.31 10.68 13.83
N ASP A 87 11.09 11.25 15.01
CA ASP A 87 11.94 11.01 16.17
C ASP A 87 11.87 9.56 16.63
N LEU A 88 10.68 8.94 16.61
CA LEU A 88 10.55 7.51 16.85
C LEU A 88 11.38 6.67 15.88
N ARG A 89 11.34 6.97 14.57
CA ARG A 89 12.18 6.28 13.56
C ARG A 89 13.66 6.37 13.94
N ARG A 90 14.16 7.56 14.29
CA ARG A 90 15.57 7.75 14.70
C ARG A 90 15.92 6.95 15.95
N VAL A 91 15.06 6.99 16.98
CA VAL A 91 15.32 6.28 18.25
C VAL A 91 15.31 4.76 18.03
N VAL A 92 14.40 4.25 17.21
CA VAL A 92 14.33 2.83 16.83
C VAL A 92 15.58 2.40 16.07
N SER A 93 15.97 3.14 15.03
CA SER A 93 17.18 2.83 14.24
C SER A 93 18.43 2.77 15.12
N ARG A 94 18.62 3.77 15.98
CA ARG A 94 19.75 3.80 16.92
C ARG A 94 19.76 2.60 17.86
N ARG A 95 18.60 2.21 18.42
CA ARG A 95 18.51 1.03 19.30
C ARG A 95 18.88 -0.26 18.57
N LEU A 96 18.49 -0.38 17.30
CA LEU A 96 18.83 -1.53 16.46
C LEU A 96 20.33 -1.60 16.16
N GLU A 97 20.94 -0.47 15.79
CA GLU A 97 22.39 -0.35 15.56
C GLU A 97 23.20 -0.72 16.81
N GLU A 98 22.73 -0.30 17.99
CA GLU A 98 23.35 -0.65 19.28
C GLU A 98 23.06 -2.09 19.74
N GLY A 99 22.25 -2.86 19.00
CA GLY A 99 21.83 -4.21 19.38
C GLY A 99 20.96 -4.25 20.64
N ARG A 100 20.26 -3.16 20.96
CA ARG A 100 19.49 -3.01 22.21
C ARG A 100 18.01 -3.31 22.01
N ARG A 101 17.54 -4.37 22.66
CA ARG A 101 16.11 -4.68 22.81
C ARG A 101 15.40 -3.79 23.84
N TYR A 102 16.10 -3.16 24.77
CA TYR A 102 15.48 -2.28 25.76
C TYR A 102 16.36 -1.05 26.05
N GLY A 103 15.79 -0.03 26.67
CA GLY A 103 16.56 1.09 27.23
C GLY A 103 17.52 0.65 28.33
N ARG A 104 18.53 1.49 28.62
CA ARG A 104 19.56 1.23 29.64
C ARG A 104 19.01 1.23 31.07
N ARG A 105 17.90 1.92 31.32
CA ARG A 105 17.29 2.07 32.65
C ARG A 105 15.84 1.63 32.58
N LEU A 106 15.60 0.40 33.00
CA LEU A 106 14.27 -0.17 33.15
C LEU A 106 13.70 0.18 34.52
N LEU A 107 12.39 0.42 34.58
CA LEU A 107 11.69 0.74 35.83
C LEU A 107 10.85 -0.44 36.30
N GLY A 108 10.87 -0.70 37.61
CA GLY A 108 10.09 -1.76 38.26
C GLY A 108 10.78 -3.13 38.28
N PRO A 109 10.57 -3.94 39.35
CA PRO A 109 11.00 -5.32 39.38
C PRO A 109 10.12 -6.20 38.49
N PHE A 110 10.60 -7.40 38.15
CA PHE A 110 9.68 -8.47 37.75
C PHE A 110 8.95 -8.97 39.01
N GLY A 111 7.62 -8.91 39.02
CA GLY A 111 6.78 -9.30 40.17
C GLY A 111 5.79 -10.41 39.85
N GLU A 112 5.00 -10.82 40.84
CA GLU A 112 3.87 -11.73 40.62
C GLU A 112 2.65 -10.98 40.05
N PRO A 113 1.91 -11.58 39.11
CA PRO A 113 0.71 -10.97 38.55
C PRO A 113 -0.38 -10.77 39.63
N PRO A 114 -1.24 -9.75 39.51
CA PRO A 114 -2.32 -9.51 40.45
C PRO A 114 -3.32 -10.68 40.49
N ALA A 115 -3.92 -10.91 41.66
CA ALA A 115 -4.95 -11.93 41.83
C ALA A 115 -6.29 -11.47 41.23
N GLY A 116 -6.80 -12.20 40.23
CA GLY A 116 -8.14 -12.02 39.66
C GLY A 116 -8.15 -11.57 38.19
N PRO A 117 -9.23 -11.85 37.44
CA PRO A 117 -9.36 -11.43 36.05
C PRO A 117 -9.53 -9.91 35.94
N SER A 118 -9.03 -9.31 34.85
CA SER A 118 -9.32 -7.92 34.54
C SER A 118 -10.81 -7.74 34.21
N THR A 119 -11.30 -6.51 34.27
CA THR A 119 -12.70 -6.20 33.98
C THR A 119 -12.96 -5.86 32.51
N TYR A 120 -11.95 -5.93 31.64
CA TYR A 120 -12.05 -5.49 30.24
C TYR A 120 -11.89 -6.65 29.26
N ASP A 121 -12.44 -6.45 28.06
CA ASP A 121 -12.37 -7.44 26.98
C ASP A 121 -11.11 -7.24 26.16
N SER A 122 -10.28 -8.27 26.06
CA SER A 122 -9.07 -8.25 25.25
C SER A 122 -9.29 -8.97 23.94
N HIS A 123 -8.85 -8.35 22.84
CA HIS A 123 -8.86 -8.99 21.54
C HIS A 123 -7.46 -8.96 20.97
N ILE A 124 -6.90 -10.15 20.74
CA ILE A 124 -5.59 -10.37 20.18
C ILE A 124 -5.75 -10.99 18.79
N LEU A 125 -5.17 -10.33 17.80
CA LEU A 125 -4.96 -10.89 16.47
C LEU A 125 -3.56 -11.50 16.42
N LEU A 126 -3.49 -12.83 16.35
CA LEU A 126 -2.24 -13.59 16.35
C LEU A 126 -1.81 -13.87 14.91
N LEU A 127 -0.73 -13.20 14.49
CA LEU A 127 -0.05 -13.44 13.23
C LEU A 127 1.02 -14.54 13.39
N PRO A 128 1.25 -15.39 12.37
CA PRO A 128 2.34 -16.35 12.39
C PRO A 128 3.72 -15.71 12.59
N HIS A 129 4.63 -16.43 13.27
CA HIS A 129 5.98 -15.96 13.60
C HIS A 129 6.82 -15.55 12.36
N GLY A 130 6.47 -16.09 11.18
CA GLY A 130 7.09 -15.79 9.89
C GLY A 130 6.45 -14.64 9.10
N SER A 131 5.40 -13.99 9.63
CA SER A 131 4.72 -12.89 8.94
C SER A 131 5.66 -11.71 8.72
N ASP A 132 5.75 -11.29 7.46
CA ASP A 132 6.41 -10.05 7.02
C ASP A 132 5.46 -8.86 7.16
N TRP A 133 5.91 -7.69 6.69
CA TRP A 133 5.14 -6.46 6.78
C TRP A 133 3.82 -6.47 5.99
N ARG A 134 3.68 -7.31 4.94
CA ARG A 134 2.43 -7.41 4.16
C ARG A 134 1.28 -7.90 5.03
N TRP A 135 1.56 -8.83 5.94
CA TRP A 135 0.59 -9.30 6.92
C TRP A 135 0.21 -8.23 7.95
N TYR A 136 1.12 -7.32 8.30
CA TYR A 136 0.80 -6.18 9.16
C TYR A 136 -0.07 -5.15 8.43
N GLU A 137 0.24 -4.83 7.18
CA GLU A 137 -0.60 -3.95 6.35
C GLU A 137 -2.00 -4.51 6.15
N ALA A 138 -2.13 -5.82 5.96
CA ALA A 138 -3.41 -6.49 5.80
C ALA A 138 -4.37 -6.26 6.98
N VAL A 139 -3.82 -6.08 8.20
CA VAL A 139 -4.62 -5.89 9.42
C VAL A 139 -4.84 -4.42 9.78
N ARG A 140 -4.28 -3.47 9.03
CA ARG A 140 -4.26 -2.04 9.33
C ARG A 140 -5.62 -1.49 9.73
N GLU A 141 -6.61 -1.62 8.84
CA GLU A 141 -7.93 -1.01 9.00
C GLU A 141 -8.64 -1.55 10.23
N TYR A 142 -8.58 -2.87 10.41
CA TYR A 142 -9.17 -3.58 11.53
C TYR A 142 -8.51 -3.22 12.87
N VAL A 143 -7.18 -3.14 12.91
CA VAL A 143 -6.42 -2.73 14.10
C VAL A 143 -6.70 -1.28 14.47
N LEU A 144 -6.79 -0.37 13.50
CA LEU A 144 -7.09 1.04 13.77
C LEU A 144 -8.54 1.25 14.24
N HIS A 145 -9.48 0.54 13.62
CA HIS A 145 -10.91 0.64 13.92
C HIS A 145 -11.24 0.06 15.31
N PHE A 146 -10.92 -1.21 15.54
CA PHE A 146 -11.27 -1.92 16.77
C PHE A 146 -10.20 -1.85 17.87
N ARG A 147 -9.02 -1.26 17.58
CA ARG A 147 -7.88 -1.15 18.52
C ARG A 147 -7.40 -2.50 19.03
N VAL A 148 -7.34 -3.48 18.12
CA VAL A 148 -6.95 -4.87 18.40
C VAL A 148 -5.44 -4.95 18.66
N THR A 149 -5.04 -5.78 19.63
CA THR A 149 -3.64 -6.07 19.92
C THR A 149 -3.09 -7.04 18.88
N VAL A 150 -1.91 -6.77 18.31
CA VAL A 150 -1.27 -7.65 17.32
C VAL A 150 -0.07 -8.35 17.93
N ALA A 151 -0.06 -9.68 17.91
CA ALA A 151 1.01 -10.51 18.45
C ALA A 151 1.58 -11.48 17.39
N GLN A 152 2.86 -11.82 17.51
CA GLN A 152 3.52 -12.89 16.72
C GLN A 152 3.98 -14.09 17.55
N SER A 153 3.77 -14.01 18.87
CA SER A 153 4.05 -15.09 19.81
C SER A 153 2.74 -15.64 20.33
N ALA A 154 2.57 -16.96 20.21
CA ALA A 154 1.38 -17.66 20.68
C ALA A 154 1.31 -17.68 22.21
N ASP A 155 2.47 -17.81 22.90
CA ASP A 155 2.53 -17.66 24.35
C ASP A 155 2.10 -16.24 24.77
N ASP A 156 2.54 -15.21 24.03
CA ASP A 156 2.11 -13.83 24.31
C ASP A 156 0.60 -13.70 24.09
N ALA A 157 0.08 -14.19 22.97
CA ALA A 157 -1.33 -14.09 22.65
C ALA A 157 -2.25 -14.81 23.63
N GLY A 158 -1.90 -16.00 24.13
CA GLY A 158 -2.76 -16.78 25.04
C GLY A 158 -2.66 -16.38 26.52
N SER A 159 -1.66 -15.59 26.90
CA SER A 159 -1.32 -15.31 28.31
C SER A 159 -1.95 -14.02 28.85
N PHE A 160 -3.07 -13.52 28.31
CA PHE A 160 -3.73 -12.31 28.83
C PHE A 160 -4.85 -12.59 29.85
N HIS A 161 -5.03 -11.66 30.80
CA HIS A 161 -6.06 -11.69 31.86
C HIS A 161 -7.37 -10.94 31.50
N GLY A 162 -7.88 -11.01 30.27
CA GLY A 162 -9.15 -10.34 29.90
C GLY A 162 -10.40 -11.10 30.38
N ARG A 163 -11.50 -10.39 30.69
CA ARG A 163 -12.80 -11.02 31.02
C ARG A 163 -13.36 -11.83 29.84
N ASN A 164 -13.24 -11.30 28.63
CA ASN A 164 -13.49 -11.99 27.37
C ASN A 164 -12.21 -11.97 26.53
N HIS A 165 -11.20 -12.73 26.96
CA HIS A 165 -9.94 -12.83 26.23
C HIS A 165 -10.13 -13.64 24.94
N VAL A 166 -10.21 -12.95 23.80
CA VAL A 166 -10.34 -13.57 22.48
C VAL A 166 -9.01 -13.54 21.74
N VAL A 167 -8.56 -14.69 21.27
CA VAL A 167 -7.40 -14.85 20.39
C VAL A 167 -7.89 -15.29 19.02
N THR A 168 -7.82 -14.40 18.04
CA THR A 168 -8.08 -14.73 16.64
C THR A 168 -6.76 -15.06 15.96
N ALA A 169 -6.48 -16.34 15.72
CA ALA A 169 -5.27 -16.80 15.05
C ALA A 169 -5.46 -16.80 13.53
N VAL A 170 -4.51 -16.18 12.83
CA VAL A 170 -4.40 -16.26 11.38
C VAL A 170 -3.67 -17.55 11.02
N VAL A 171 -4.27 -18.33 10.12
CA VAL A 171 -3.76 -19.64 9.68
C VAL A 171 -3.66 -19.65 8.16
N TYR A 172 -2.53 -20.07 7.61
CA TYR A 172 -2.31 -20.25 6.18
C TYR A 172 -1.45 -21.51 5.92
N PRO A 173 -1.39 -22.05 4.69
CA PRO A 173 -0.58 -23.24 4.41
C PRO A 173 0.89 -23.08 4.82
N GLY A 174 1.39 -23.94 5.70
CA GLY A 174 2.75 -23.86 6.25
C GLY A 174 2.93 -22.84 7.38
N ALA A 175 1.88 -22.12 7.78
CA ALA A 175 1.88 -21.37 9.03
C ALA A 175 2.12 -22.33 10.22
N TRP A 176 2.77 -21.81 11.27
CA TRP A 176 2.99 -22.55 12.52
C TRP A 176 3.73 -23.89 12.37
N GLY A 177 4.49 -24.09 11.28
CA GLY A 177 5.28 -25.32 11.09
C GLY A 177 4.45 -26.58 10.86
N GLY A 178 3.15 -26.47 10.57
CA GLY A 178 2.23 -27.59 10.42
C GLY A 178 1.47 -27.98 11.69
N ASP A 179 1.73 -27.31 12.82
CA ASP A 179 1.03 -27.55 14.07
C ASP A 179 -0.36 -26.89 14.08
N ASP A 180 -1.34 -27.53 14.73
CA ASP A 180 -2.65 -26.92 14.98
C ASP A 180 -2.54 -25.90 16.12
N ILE A 181 -2.31 -24.64 15.74
CA ILE A 181 -2.18 -23.52 16.67
C ILE A 181 -3.41 -23.34 17.57
N ILE A 182 -4.61 -23.68 17.07
CA ILE A 182 -5.83 -23.54 17.86
C ILE A 182 -5.86 -24.60 18.96
N ALA A 183 -5.56 -25.85 18.62
CA ALA A 183 -5.47 -26.92 19.61
C ALA A 183 -4.39 -26.63 20.66
N TRP A 184 -3.22 -26.14 20.23
CA TRP A 184 -2.13 -25.75 21.14
C TRP A 184 -2.55 -24.63 22.10
N LEU A 185 -3.21 -23.58 21.60
CA LEU A 185 -3.71 -22.48 22.43
C LEU A 185 -4.77 -22.97 23.43
N GLN A 186 -5.69 -23.83 23.01
CA GLN A 186 -6.74 -24.37 23.88
C GLN A 186 -6.18 -25.27 24.98
N GLU A 187 -5.16 -26.07 24.67
CA GLU A 187 -4.50 -26.94 25.66
C GLU A 187 -3.72 -26.12 26.69
N ARG A 188 -2.96 -25.12 26.23
CA ARG A 188 -2.03 -24.37 27.08
C ARG A 188 -2.67 -23.16 27.78
N TYR A 189 -3.70 -22.57 27.18
CA TYR A 189 -4.39 -21.38 27.64
C TYR A 189 -5.91 -21.57 27.56
N PRO A 190 -6.50 -22.50 28.33
CA PRO A 190 -7.91 -22.86 28.25
C PRO A 190 -8.88 -21.72 28.60
N GLN A 191 -8.39 -20.66 29.25
CA GLN A 191 -9.14 -19.44 29.53
C GLN A 191 -9.34 -18.54 28.30
N ALA A 192 -8.51 -18.71 27.25
CA ALA A 192 -8.60 -17.91 26.03
C ALA A 192 -9.68 -18.47 25.09
N GLN A 193 -10.58 -17.61 24.63
CA GLN A 193 -11.50 -17.95 23.54
C GLN A 193 -10.74 -17.89 22.22
N THR A 194 -10.53 -19.03 21.59
CA THR A 194 -9.74 -19.11 20.34
C THR A 194 -10.63 -19.09 19.11
N GLN A 195 -10.22 -18.34 18.10
CA GLN A 195 -10.84 -18.31 16.77
C GLN A 195 -9.78 -18.48 15.69
N ARG A 196 -10.20 -18.96 14.52
CA ARG A 196 -9.32 -19.08 13.35
C ARG A 196 -9.80 -18.21 12.20
N ILE A 197 -8.86 -17.57 11.51
CA ILE A 197 -9.06 -17.00 10.17
C ILE A 197 -8.11 -17.72 9.22
N ALA A 198 -8.65 -18.66 8.43
CA ALA A 198 -7.89 -19.47 7.49
C ALA A 198 -7.80 -18.82 6.11
N VAL A 199 -6.63 -18.31 5.71
CA VAL A 199 -6.42 -17.52 4.50
C VAL A 199 -5.21 -18.02 3.72
N GLU A 200 -5.16 -17.74 2.43
CA GLU A 200 -4.09 -18.12 1.53
C GLU A 200 -3.04 -17.01 1.33
N SER A 201 -3.40 -15.75 1.62
CA SER A 201 -2.53 -14.59 1.43
C SER A 201 -2.86 -13.41 2.36
N PRO A 202 -1.96 -12.43 2.51
CA PRO A 202 -2.25 -11.18 3.22
C PRO A 202 -3.46 -10.43 2.63
N GLU A 203 -3.66 -10.46 1.32
CA GLU A 203 -4.77 -9.78 0.66
C GLU A 203 -6.11 -10.42 1.04
N ALA A 204 -6.16 -11.76 1.12
CA ALA A 204 -7.33 -12.50 1.60
C ALA A 204 -7.63 -12.19 3.08
N LEU A 205 -6.59 -12.07 3.91
CA LEU A 205 -6.74 -11.59 5.29
C LEU A 205 -7.35 -10.18 5.33
N SER A 206 -6.81 -9.26 4.53
CA SER A 206 -7.30 -7.88 4.48
C SER A 206 -8.77 -7.82 4.10
N ARG A 207 -9.19 -8.55 3.04
CA ARG A 207 -10.60 -8.63 2.63
C ARG A 207 -11.51 -9.08 3.78
N ARG A 208 -11.16 -10.17 4.47
CA ARG A 208 -11.97 -10.69 5.57
C ARG A 208 -12.06 -9.74 6.76
N LEU A 209 -10.96 -9.09 7.11
CA LEU A 209 -10.94 -8.15 8.22
C LEU A 209 -11.68 -6.86 7.90
N LYS A 210 -11.63 -6.37 6.65
CA LYS A 210 -12.46 -5.25 6.19
C LYS A 210 -13.95 -5.57 6.25
N ALA A 211 -14.35 -6.78 5.85
CA ALA A 211 -15.75 -7.21 6.00
C ALA A 211 -16.22 -7.13 7.46
N ARG A 212 -15.38 -7.55 8.41
CA ARG A 212 -15.64 -7.39 9.85
C ARG A 212 -15.76 -5.94 10.29
N VAL A 213 -14.90 -5.05 9.79
CA VAL A 213 -15.01 -3.60 10.05
C VAL A 213 -16.36 -3.07 9.58
N VAL A 214 -16.75 -3.36 8.33
CA VAL A 214 -18.02 -2.91 7.75
C VAL A 214 -19.23 -3.38 8.58
N HIS A 215 -19.16 -4.58 9.15
CA HIS A 215 -20.25 -5.17 9.93
C HIS A 215 -20.14 -4.89 11.43
N GLU A 216 -19.19 -4.05 11.85
CA GLU A 216 -18.88 -3.78 13.27
C GLU A 216 -18.64 -5.07 14.09
N ASP A 217 -18.18 -6.14 13.44
CA ASP A 217 -17.93 -7.44 14.05
C ASP A 217 -16.50 -7.56 14.53
N ARG A 218 -16.23 -6.88 15.65
CA ARG A 218 -14.94 -6.98 16.32
C ARG A 218 -14.56 -8.43 16.55
N PHE A 219 -15.44 -9.25 17.11
CA PHE A 219 -15.07 -10.58 17.61
C PHE A 219 -15.36 -11.73 16.65
N GLY A 220 -15.74 -11.53 15.40
CA GLY A 220 -15.98 -12.67 14.52
C GLY A 220 -17.22 -13.50 14.87
N GLN A 221 -18.23 -12.90 15.50
CA GLN A 221 -19.43 -13.59 16.00
C GLN A 221 -20.54 -13.74 14.94
N GLY A 222 -20.39 -13.12 13.76
CA GLY A 222 -21.31 -13.29 12.64
C GLY A 222 -21.12 -14.63 11.90
N GLU A 223 -22.19 -15.09 11.21
CA GLU A 223 -22.13 -16.13 10.17
C GLU A 223 -20.99 -15.84 9.18
N PRO A 224 -20.40 -16.84 8.48
CA PRO A 224 -19.32 -16.61 7.54
C PRO A 224 -19.75 -15.53 6.55
N TYR A 225 -19.16 -14.34 6.67
CA TYR A 225 -19.35 -13.27 5.72
C TYR A 225 -19.02 -13.87 4.35
N GLU A 226 -20.04 -14.08 3.52
CA GLU A 226 -19.82 -14.31 2.09
C GLU A 226 -18.83 -13.23 1.67
N GLU A 227 -17.79 -13.64 0.94
CA GLU A 227 -16.75 -12.73 0.52
C GLU A 227 -17.47 -11.53 -0.11
N VAL A 228 -17.49 -10.39 0.60
CA VAL A 228 -17.92 -9.13 0.02
C VAL A 228 -16.77 -8.75 -0.89
N VAL A 229 -16.67 -9.48 -1.99
CA VAL A 229 -16.10 -9.01 -3.22
C VAL A 229 -16.89 -7.73 -3.45
N PRO A 230 -16.27 -6.54 -3.33
CA PRO A 230 -16.94 -5.34 -3.79
C PRO A 230 -17.44 -5.69 -5.19
N PRO A 231 -18.70 -5.40 -5.56
CA PRO A 231 -19.13 -5.58 -6.94
C PRO A 231 -18.02 -5.02 -7.83
N GLU A 232 -17.71 -5.65 -8.96
CA GLU A 232 -16.58 -5.26 -9.82
C GLU A 232 -16.52 -3.74 -10.06
N GLU A 233 -17.71 -3.12 -10.11
CA GLU A 233 -18.03 -1.69 -10.18
C GLU A 233 -17.52 -0.82 -9.00
N ALA A 234 -17.30 -1.39 -7.81
CA ALA A 234 -16.81 -0.70 -6.61
C ALA A 234 -15.29 -0.85 -6.39
N ARG A 235 -14.60 -1.71 -7.16
CA ARG A 235 -13.13 -1.70 -7.21
C ARG A 235 -12.71 -0.46 -7.99
N PRO A 236 -11.60 0.21 -7.67
CA PRO A 236 -11.08 1.27 -8.53
C PRO A 236 -10.61 0.67 -9.87
N PHE A 237 -10.74 1.40 -10.97
CA PHE A 237 -10.26 0.95 -12.29
C PHE A 237 -8.76 0.56 -12.23
N ARG A 238 -8.40 -0.57 -12.84
CA ARG A 238 -7.04 -1.11 -12.86
C ARG A 238 -6.68 -1.64 -14.25
N MET A 239 -5.38 -1.68 -14.52
CA MET A 239 -4.79 -2.03 -15.80
C MET A 239 -3.71 -3.10 -15.62
N ARG A 240 -3.71 -4.10 -16.50
CA ARG A 240 -2.58 -5.02 -16.68
C ARG A 240 -1.46 -4.31 -17.44
N TRP A 241 -0.24 -4.84 -17.33
CA TRP A 241 0.88 -4.36 -18.12
C TRP A 241 0.64 -4.63 -19.62
N PRO A 242 0.93 -3.65 -20.49
CA PRO A 242 0.72 -3.77 -21.94
C PRO A 242 1.83 -4.55 -22.66
N LEU A 243 2.85 -5.01 -21.95
CA LEU A 243 4.02 -5.73 -22.44
C LEU A 243 4.30 -6.93 -21.55
N ASP A 244 5.11 -7.87 -22.05
CA ASP A 244 5.54 -9.04 -21.26
C ASP A 244 6.25 -8.61 -19.96
N PRO A 245 5.79 -9.04 -18.77
CA PRO A 245 6.47 -8.81 -17.48
C PRO A 245 7.95 -9.24 -17.46
N ALA A 246 8.33 -10.26 -18.23
CA ALA A 246 9.72 -10.69 -18.35
C ALA A 246 10.60 -9.64 -19.06
N LEU A 247 10.02 -8.82 -19.95
CA LEU A 247 10.72 -7.71 -20.59
C LEU A 247 10.88 -6.53 -19.62
N ILE A 248 9.84 -6.24 -18.84
CA ILE A 248 9.81 -5.15 -17.85
C ILE A 248 10.89 -5.36 -16.77
N THR A 249 11.10 -6.60 -16.34
CA THR A 249 12.10 -6.97 -15.32
C THR A 249 13.53 -7.09 -15.87
N ARG A 250 13.71 -7.09 -17.20
CA ARG A 250 15.02 -7.21 -17.86
C ARG A 250 15.91 -5.99 -17.66
N TYR A 251 15.33 -4.81 -17.49
CA TYR A 251 16.05 -3.53 -17.34
C TYR A 251 16.36 -3.17 -15.88
N GLY A 252 16.06 -4.07 -14.93
CA GLY A 252 16.24 -3.86 -13.50
C GLY A 252 14.90 -3.76 -12.78
N PRO A 253 14.79 -2.97 -11.68
CA PRO A 253 13.51 -2.77 -11.03
C PRO A 253 12.50 -2.17 -12.03
N PRO A 254 11.18 -2.43 -11.94
CA PRO A 254 10.29 -2.13 -13.05
C PRO A 254 10.12 -0.63 -13.37
N TRP A 255 10.52 0.28 -12.47
CA TRP A 255 10.62 1.71 -12.79
C TRP A 255 11.73 2.04 -13.80
N ALA A 256 12.74 1.18 -13.94
CA ALA A 256 13.80 1.33 -14.95
C ALA A 256 13.34 0.93 -16.37
N ALA A 257 12.12 0.38 -16.52
CA ALA A 257 11.54 0.04 -17.81
C ALA A 257 10.96 1.25 -18.56
N PHE A 258 10.86 2.42 -17.92
CA PHE A 258 10.30 3.62 -18.51
C PHE A 258 11.40 4.51 -19.12
N SER A 259 11.27 4.87 -20.39
CA SER A 259 12.12 5.89 -21.03
C SER A 259 11.63 7.30 -20.78
N ARG A 260 10.36 7.47 -20.40
CA ARG A 260 9.77 8.77 -20.10
C ARG A 260 8.50 8.60 -19.26
N HIS A 261 8.38 9.40 -18.21
CA HIS A 261 7.23 9.38 -17.31
C HIS A 261 6.09 10.32 -17.75
N PHE A 262 4.93 10.16 -17.12
CA PHE A 262 3.81 11.08 -17.28
C PHE A 262 4.21 12.48 -16.80
N ALA A 263 3.74 13.50 -17.52
CA ALA A 263 4.04 14.92 -17.35
C ALA A 263 5.53 15.31 -17.44
N ALA A 264 6.40 14.41 -17.93
CA ALA A 264 7.81 14.72 -18.16
C ALA A 264 8.00 15.74 -19.31
N SER A 265 9.16 16.42 -19.30
CA SER A 265 9.61 17.35 -20.34
C SER A 265 8.58 18.41 -20.78
N PRO A 266 7.92 19.15 -19.86
CA PRO A 266 6.86 20.13 -20.16
C PRO A 266 7.23 21.20 -21.21
N TRP A 267 8.52 21.49 -21.36
CA TRP A 267 9.09 22.41 -22.35
C TRP A 267 8.94 21.90 -23.79
N ASP A 268 9.16 20.60 -23.99
CA ASP A 268 9.18 19.98 -25.32
C ASP A 268 7.77 19.83 -25.91
N TYR A 269 6.76 19.76 -25.03
CA TYR A 269 5.37 19.54 -25.41
C TYR A 269 4.55 20.84 -25.51
N ARG A 270 5.11 21.99 -25.15
CA ARG A 270 4.45 23.30 -25.32
C ARG A 270 4.39 23.72 -26.79
N PRO A 271 3.30 24.37 -27.25
CA PRO A 271 2.12 24.81 -26.49
C PRO A 271 0.99 23.76 -26.40
N TYR A 272 1.24 22.52 -26.81
CA TYR A 272 0.19 21.54 -27.09
C TYR A 272 -0.24 20.74 -25.86
N LEU A 273 0.69 20.38 -24.97
CA LEU A 273 0.40 19.63 -23.76
C LEU A 273 1.19 20.21 -22.59
N PRO A 274 0.71 20.07 -21.36
CA PRO A 274 1.43 20.54 -20.19
C PRO A 274 2.66 19.68 -19.84
N GLY A 275 2.85 18.57 -20.55
CA GLY A 275 3.95 17.61 -20.41
C GLY A 275 3.64 16.36 -21.22
N HIS A 276 4.53 15.37 -21.12
CA HIS A 276 4.30 14.07 -21.73
C HIS A 276 3.00 13.46 -21.22
N GLU A 277 2.08 13.08 -22.10
CA GLU A 277 0.72 12.70 -21.70
C GLU A 277 0.57 11.23 -21.32
N GLY A 278 1.65 10.45 -21.32
CA GLY A 278 1.60 9.01 -21.10
C GLY A 278 2.85 8.47 -20.41
N LEU A 279 3.06 7.17 -20.52
CA LEU A 279 4.27 6.47 -20.14
C LEU A 279 4.91 5.87 -21.39
N ASP A 280 6.21 6.08 -21.54
CA ASP A 280 6.98 5.43 -22.59
C ASP A 280 7.74 4.23 -22.02
N PHE A 281 7.47 3.03 -22.54
CA PHE A 281 8.12 1.79 -22.15
C PHE A 281 9.22 1.45 -23.13
N LEU A 282 10.42 1.20 -22.61
CA LEU A 282 11.53 0.65 -23.38
C LEU A 282 11.19 -0.77 -23.84
N ALA A 283 10.98 -0.93 -25.15
CA ALA A 283 10.64 -2.22 -25.73
C ALA A 283 11.24 -2.38 -27.14
N PRO A 284 11.73 -3.59 -27.49
CA PRO A 284 12.29 -3.83 -28.81
C PRO A 284 11.21 -3.78 -29.88
N HIS A 285 11.59 -3.38 -31.09
CA HIS A 285 10.70 -3.42 -32.24
C HIS A 285 10.15 -4.84 -32.47
N GLY A 286 8.84 -4.95 -32.71
CA GLY A 286 8.12 -6.20 -32.97
C GLY A 286 7.54 -6.88 -31.73
N GLU A 287 7.89 -6.40 -30.53
CA GLU A 287 7.35 -6.91 -29.26
C GLU A 287 5.82 -6.83 -29.23
N VAL A 288 5.16 -7.83 -28.64
CA VAL A 288 3.69 -7.89 -28.62
C VAL A 288 3.16 -6.86 -27.62
N VAL A 289 2.18 -6.07 -28.06
CA VAL A 289 1.44 -5.12 -27.22
C VAL A 289 0.08 -5.73 -26.88
N TYR A 290 -0.27 -5.71 -25.61
CA TYR A 290 -1.49 -6.28 -25.06
C TYR A 290 -2.45 -5.19 -24.55
N ALA A 291 -3.76 -5.44 -24.64
CA ALA A 291 -4.77 -4.58 -24.05
C ALA A 291 -4.65 -4.58 -22.52
N CYS A 292 -4.56 -3.40 -21.91
CA CYS A 292 -4.43 -3.23 -20.47
C CYS A 292 -5.70 -3.65 -19.69
N ALA A 293 -6.87 -3.50 -20.28
CA ALA A 293 -8.16 -3.85 -19.66
C ALA A 293 -9.19 -4.24 -20.73
N ASP A 294 -10.28 -4.85 -20.31
CA ASP A 294 -11.42 -5.18 -21.17
C ASP A 294 -12.02 -3.91 -21.79
N GLY A 295 -12.43 -3.96 -23.05
CA GLY A 295 -12.98 -2.78 -23.69
C GLY A 295 -13.36 -2.95 -25.16
N ILE A 296 -13.60 -1.81 -25.80
CA ILE A 296 -13.96 -1.71 -27.23
C ILE A 296 -12.95 -0.81 -27.91
N VAL A 297 -12.43 -1.23 -29.07
CA VAL A 297 -11.54 -0.43 -29.90
C VAL A 297 -12.30 0.78 -30.45
N ALA A 298 -12.08 1.94 -29.84
CA ALA A 298 -12.78 3.19 -30.14
C ALA A 298 -12.19 3.92 -31.34
N GLN A 299 -10.88 3.81 -31.54
CA GLN A 299 -10.16 4.43 -32.64
C GLN A 299 -8.87 3.65 -32.90
N LEU A 300 -8.39 3.64 -34.14
CA LEU A 300 -7.04 3.19 -34.47
C LEU A 300 -6.53 3.94 -35.70
N ASP A 301 -5.22 3.91 -35.90
CA ASP A 301 -4.57 4.34 -37.13
C ASP A 301 -3.57 3.27 -37.56
N ARG A 302 -3.68 2.86 -38.82
CA ARG A 302 -2.79 1.91 -39.49
C ARG A 302 -2.52 2.28 -40.94
N ASP A 303 -2.77 3.54 -41.33
CA ASP A 303 -2.61 4.01 -42.71
C ASP A 303 -1.14 4.39 -42.99
N PRO A 304 -0.40 3.65 -43.82
CA PRO A 304 1.01 3.92 -44.07
C PRO A 304 1.28 5.32 -44.65
N SER A 305 0.30 5.96 -45.29
CA SER A 305 0.46 7.32 -45.81
C SER A 305 0.68 8.36 -44.70
N HIS A 306 0.19 8.09 -43.49
CA HIS A 306 0.36 8.95 -42.32
C HIS A 306 1.79 8.95 -41.79
N LEU A 307 2.56 7.86 -42.02
CA LEU A 307 3.95 7.73 -41.58
C LEU A 307 4.89 8.77 -42.23
N SER A 308 4.53 9.26 -43.42
CA SER A 308 5.29 10.32 -44.12
C SER A 308 5.08 11.72 -43.53
N GLN A 309 4.16 11.88 -42.57
CA GLN A 309 3.76 13.16 -41.98
C GLN A 309 3.81 13.10 -40.44
N PRO A 310 4.96 12.79 -39.81
CA PRO A 310 5.05 12.58 -38.36
C PRO A 310 4.69 13.83 -37.53
N GLY A 311 4.78 15.03 -38.11
CA GLY A 311 4.31 16.26 -37.45
C GLY A 311 2.77 16.38 -37.37
N ARG A 312 2.04 15.72 -38.30
CA ARG A 312 0.58 15.69 -38.33
C ARG A 312 0.01 14.46 -37.63
N PHE A 313 0.75 13.36 -37.65
CA PHE A 313 0.39 12.08 -37.02
C PHE A 313 1.46 11.66 -36.00
N PRO A 314 1.58 12.38 -34.86
CA PRO A 314 2.67 12.19 -33.91
C PRO A 314 2.68 10.80 -33.29
N TYR A 315 1.53 10.16 -33.09
CA TYR A 315 1.45 8.78 -32.57
C TYR A 315 1.88 7.71 -33.57
N GLY A 316 1.96 8.02 -34.87
CA GLY A 316 2.11 7.00 -35.91
C GLY A 316 0.93 6.03 -35.88
N PHE A 317 1.19 4.73 -36.00
CA PHE A 317 0.15 3.73 -35.81
C PHE A 317 -0.20 3.60 -34.34
N PHE A 318 -1.50 3.54 -34.05
CA PHE A 318 -1.99 3.45 -32.69
C PHE A 318 -3.30 2.68 -32.60
N VAL A 319 -3.59 2.21 -31.40
CA VAL A 319 -4.90 1.67 -31.00
C VAL A 319 -5.40 2.47 -29.80
N ARG A 320 -6.69 2.79 -29.79
CA ARG A 320 -7.37 3.48 -28.69
C ARG A 320 -8.53 2.60 -28.22
N ILE A 321 -8.51 2.20 -26.96
CA ILE A 321 -9.50 1.29 -26.37
C ILE A 321 -10.29 2.03 -25.31
N ARG A 322 -11.63 1.98 -25.40
CA ARG A 322 -12.54 2.50 -24.40
C ARG A 322 -12.93 1.41 -23.42
N HIS A 323 -12.85 1.73 -22.14
CA HIS A 323 -13.15 0.84 -21.02
C HIS A 323 -14.32 1.44 -20.24
N THR A 324 -15.28 0.60 -19.85
CA THR A 324 -16.38 0.99 -18.96
C THR A 324 -16.15 0.31 -17.63
N HIS A 325 -16.11 1.09 -16.55
CA HIS A 325 -15.86 0.59 -15.22
C HIS A 325 -16.79 1.32 -14.23
N GLY A 326 -17.82 0.62 -13.75
CA GLY A 326 -18.93 1.26 -13.04
C GLY A 326 -19.57 2.36 -13.91
N ASP A 327 -19.82 3.52 -13.30
CA ASP A 327 -20.37 4.72 -13.98
C ASP A 327 -19.31 5.54 -14.72
N GLU A 328 -18.03 5.14 -14.65
CA GLU A 328 -16.93 5.86 -15.27
C GLU A 328 -16.51 5.22 -16.60
N THR A 329 -16.03 6.08 -17.51
CA THR A 329 -15.48 5.63 -18.79
C THR A 329 -14.02 6.06 -18.88
N TYR A 330 -13.15 5.09 -19.15
CA TYR A 330 -11.73 5.30 -19.35
C TYR A 330 -11.34 5.03 -20.80
N GLU A 331 -10.23 5.57 -21.25
CA GLU A 331 -9.68 5.35 -22.58
C GLU A 331 -8.16 5.20 -22.50
N THR A 332 -7.64 4.10 -23.06
CA THR A 332 -6.20 3.88 -23.21
C THR A 332 -5.78 4.10 -24.66
N LEU A 333 -4.59 4.65 -24.89
CA LEU A 333 -3.96 4.75 -26.20
C LEU A 333 -2.61 4.03 -26.18
N TYR A 334 -2.36 3.22 -27.20
CA TYR A 334 -1.12 2.48 -27.46
C TYR A 334 -0.55 2.99 -28.78
N ALA A 335 0.57 3.70 -28.77
CA ALA A 335 1.12 4.37 -29.94
C ALA A 335 2.52 3.89 -30.34
N HIS A 336 2.99 4.44 -31.46
CA HIS A 336 4.26 4.12 -32.12
C HIS A 336 4.35 2.67 -32.62
N LEU A 337 3.20 2.04 -32.89
CA LEU A 337 3.13 0.63 -33.25
C LEU A 337 3.75 0.36 -34.64
N SER A 338 4.38 -0.80 -34.82
CA SER A 338 4.78 -1.26 -36.16
C SER A 338 3.62 -1.93 -36.90
N GLU A 339 2.68 -2.50 -36.12
CA GLU A 339 1.55 -3.27 -36.62
C GLU A 339 0.36 -3.14 -35.67
N VAL A 340 -0.84 -3.03 -36.23
CA VAL A 340 -2.12 -3.04 -35.49
C VAL A 340 -2.83 -4.37 -35.76
N LEU A 341 -3.13 -5.13 -34.71
CA LEU A 341 -3.67 -6.50 -34.79
C LEU A 341 -5.18 -6.60 -34.57
N VAL A 342 -5.85 -5.46 -34.40
CA VAL A 342 -7.30 -5.37 -34.15
C VAL A 342 -7.99 -4.45 -35.15
N ASP A 343 -9.30 -4.60 -35.26
CA ASP A 343 -10.14 -3.78 -36.13
C ASP A 343 -10.98 -2.76 -35.33
N PRO A 344 -11.47 -1.69 -35.98
CA PRO A 344 -12.34 -0.72 -35.32
C PRO A 344 -13.60 -1.38 -34.76
N ASN A 345 -14.04 -0.94 -33.57
CA ASN A 345 -15.19 -1.45 -32.82
C ASN A 345 -15.07 -2.91 -32.32
N ALA A 346 -13.90 -3.55 -32.44
CA ALA A 346 -13.69 -4.88 -31.87
C ALA A 346 -13.78 -4.83 -30.34
N GLN A 347 -14.44 -5.83 -29.75
CA GLN A 347 -14.33 -6.11 -28.31
C GLN A 347 -12.99 -6.81 -28.05
N VAL A 348 -12.31 -6.39 -27.00
CA VAL A 348 -11.02 -6.93 -26.58
C VAL A 348 -11.02 -7.24 -25.10
N SER A 349 -10.39 -8.34 -24.73
CA SER A 349 -10.17 -8.71 -23.33
C SER A 349 -8.79 -8.24 -22.84
N ALA A 350 -8.65 -7.98 -21.54
CA ALA A 350 -7.39 -7.67 -20.90
C ALA A 350 -6.36 -8.77 -21.15
N GLY A 351 -5.18 -8.41 -21.64
CA GLY A 351 -4.14 -9.34 -22.07
C GLY A 351 -4.32 -9.89 -23.49
N GLN A 352 -5.29 -9.42 -24.26
CA GLN A 352 -5.39 -9.75 -25.68
C GLN A 352 -4.32 -9.00 -26.48
N PRO A 353 -3.60 -9.65 -27.42
CA PRO A 353 -2.71 -8.96 -28.36
C PRO A 353 -3.47 -7.95 -29.23
N ILE A 354 -2.98 -6.72 -29.29
CA ILE A 354 -3.61 -5.62 -30.05
C ILE A 354 -2.68 -4.95 -31.05
N GLY A 355 -1.37 -5.15 -30.93
CA GLY A 355 -0.39 -4.53 -31.81
C GLY A 355 1.02 -5.04 -31.57
N ARG A 356 1.97 -4.43 -32.26
CA ARG A 356 3.40 -4.64 -32.04
C ARG A 356 4.14 -3.34 -31.86
N VAL A 357 5.12 -3.31 -30.97
CA VAL A 357 5.99 -2.17 -30.73
C VAL A 357 6.72 -1.79 -32.02
N GLY A 358 6.76 -0.52 -32.34
CA GLY A 358 7.46 0.00 -33.51
C GLY A 358 8.19 1.29 -33.19
N ALA A 359 8.47 2.06 -34.25
CA ALA A 359 9.03 3.40 -34.17
C ALA A 359 8.32 4.35 -35.15
N THR A 360 6.99 4.20 -35.31
CA THR A 360 6.21 5.04 -36.22
C THR A 360 5.80 6.37 -35.58
N GLY A 361 5.63 7.41 -36.39
CA GLY A 361 5.25 8.74 -35.90
C GLY A 361 6.45 9.54 -35.41
N ARG A 362 6.25 10.41 -34.42
CA ARG A 362 7.29 11.28 -33.88
C ARG A 362 7.95 10.61 -32.67
N THR A 363 9.00 9.84 -32.94
CA THR A 363 9.76 9.10 -31.93
C THR A 363 11.27 9.11 -32.24
N THR A 364 12.10 8.95 -31.22
CA THR A 364 13.57 8.81 -31.34
C THR A 364 14.02 7.35 -31.49
N GLY A 365 13.15 6.39 -31.22
CA GLY A 365 13.47 4.97 -31.31
C GLY A 365 12.33 4.05 -30.87
N PRO A 366 12.50 2.72 -30.99
CA PRO A 366 11.47 1.77 -30.62
C PRO A 366 11.09 1.84 -29.15
N HIS A 367 9.80 2.09 -28.88
CA HIS A 367 9.20 2.09 -27.55
C HIS A 367 7.68 1.98 -27.68
N LEU A 368 6.99 1.65 -26.58
CA LEU A 368 5.53 1.74 -26.50
C LEU A 368 5.15 3.01 -25.74
N HIS A 369 4.33 3.87 -26.33
CA HIS A 369 3.70 4.98 -25.62
C HIS A 369 2.29 4.56 -25.16
N LEU A 370 2.04 4.57 -23.85
CA LEU A 370 0.74 4.31 -23.23
C LEU A 370 0.18 5.59 -22.63
N ASN A 371 -0.99 6.02 -23.07
CA ASN A 371 -1.75 7.10 -22.44
C ASN A 371 -3.01 6.53 -21.76
N LEU A 372 -3.43 7.14 -20.64
CA LEU A 372 -4.67 6.86 -19.95
C LEU A 372 -5.47 8.16 -19.77
N LYS A 373 -6.78 8.05 -19.98
CA LYS A 373 -7.72 9.16 -19.85
C LYS A 373 -9.02 8.70 -19.20
N ARG A 374 -9.62 9.57 -18.39
CA ARG A 374 -11.01 9.42 -17.92
C ARG A 374 -11.92 10.36 -18.72
N LEU A 375 -12.91 9.81 -19.41
CA LEU A 375 -13.89 10.57 -20.17
C LEU A 375 -14.92 11.18 -19.23
N GLY A 376 -15.24 12.47 -19.41
CA GLY A 376 -16.13 13.22 -18.52
C GLY A 376 -15.81 14.72 -18.51
N ARG A 377 -16.49 15.49 -17.65
CA ARG A 377 -16.19 16.91 -17.45
C ARG A 377 -14.89 17.05 -16.65
N PRO A 378 -13.87 17.76 -17.17
CA PRO A 378 -12.64 17.95 -16.40
C PRO A 378 -12.91 18.79 -15.15
N PRO A 379 -12.07 18.66 -14.11
CA PRO A 379 -12.05 19.61 -13.00
C PRO A 379 -11.88 21.04 -13.51
N GLU A 380 -12.46 22.00 -12.79
CA GLU A 380 -12.38 23.42 -13.12
C GLU A 380 -10.91 23.89 -13.17
N GLY A 381 -10.53 24.55 -14.28
CA GLY A 381 -9.17 25.10 -14.47
C GLY A 381 -8.23 24.29 -15.37
N TYR A 382 -8.68 23.19 -15.99
CA TYR A 382 -7.85 22.40 -16.91
C TYR A 382 -7.98 22.90 -18.37
N PRO A 383 -6.92 23.45 -18.99
CA PRO A 383 -7.00 23.89 -20.39
C PRO A 383 -7.01 22.68 -21.34
N TYR A 384 -7.97 22.67 -22.28
CA TYR A 384 -7.93 21.74 -23.41
C TYR A 384 -6.99 22.29 -24.50
N PRO A 385 -6.09 21.46 -25.04
CA PRO A 385 -5.47 21.76 -26.32
C PRO A 385 -6.56 21.77 -27.42
N PRO A 386 -6.57 22.74 -28.33
CA PRO A 386 -7.51 22.74 -29.46
C PRO A 386 -7.36 21.45 -30.29
N GLY A 387 -8.44 20.68 -30.43
CA GLY A 387 -8.47 19.44 -31.22
C GLY A 387 -8.24 18.14 -30.43
N TYR A 388 -8.01 18.22 -29.12
CA TYR A 388 -7.88 17.05 -28.25
C TYR A 388 -9.28 16.62 -27.74
N PRO A 389 -9.67 15.33 -27.82
CA PRO A 389 -11.01 14.89 -27.39
C PRO A 389 -11.24 15.17 -25.89
N SER A 390 -12.50 15.26 -25.46
CA SER A 390 -12.89 15.57 -24.06
C SER A 390 -12.46 14.48 -23.04
N GLY A 391 -11.90 14.87 -21.89
CA GLY A 391 -11.63 14.08 -20.68
C GLY A 391 -10.35 14.50 -19.94
N THR A 392 -10.10 13.91 -18.78
CA THR A 392 -8.94 14.19 -17.92
C THR A 392 -7.81 13.20 -18.18
N LEU A 393 -6.61 13.70 -18.47
CA LEU A 393 -5.39 12.88 -18.58
C LEU A 393 -4.99 12.35 -17.19
N LEU A 394 -4.66 11.07 -17.12
CA LEU A 394 -4.29 10.38 -15.89
C LEU A 394 -2.90 9.77 -16.04
N ASP A 395 -2.12 9.78 -14.96
CA ASP A 395 -0.87 9.05 -14.88
C ASP A 395 -1.16 7.53 -14.95
N PRO A 396 -0.81 6.84 -16.06
CA PRO A 396 -1.09 5.42 -16.23
C PRO A 396 -0.42 4.56 -15.15
N LEU A 397 0.69 5.02 -14.57
CA LEU A 397 1.50 4.24 -13.62
C LEU A 397 0.72 3.87 -12.36
N ARG A 398 -0.19 4.75 -11.95
CA ARG A 398 -1.05 4.58 -10.77
C ARG A 398 -2.16 3.54 -10.96
N TYR A 399 -2.44 3.18 -12.21
CA TYR A 399 -3.50 2.25 -12.57
C TYR A 399 -2.94 0.89 -12.99
N LEU A 400 -1.64 0.78 -13.28
CA LEU A 400 -0.97 -0.49 -13.58
C LEU A 400 -0.86 -1.37 -12.33
N GLU A 401 -1.27 -2.63 -12.45
CA GLU A 401 -1.12 -3.65 -11.42
C GLU A 401 0.28 -4.25 -11.46
N TRP A 402 1.08 -4.05 -10.40
CA TRP A 402 2.46 -4.55 -10.39
C TRP A 402 2.48 -6.07 -10.11
N PRO A 403 3.42 -6.83 -10.71
CA PRO A 403 3.49 -8.29 -10.58
C PRO A 403 3.57 -8.82 -9.14
N ASP A 404 4.11 -8.02 -8.23
CA ASP A 404 4.27 -8.38 -6.82
C ASP A 404 3.07 -7.95 -5.94
N GLY A 405 2.01 -7.43 -6.56
CA GLY A 405 0.78 -6.98 -5.88
C GLY A 405 0.82 -5.53 -5.38
N TRP A 406 1.88 -4.77 -5.70
CA TRP A 406 1.94 -3.34 -5.37
C TRP A 406 1.03 -2.52 -6.30
N VAL A 407 0.38 -1.53 -5.72
CA VAL A 407 -0.33 -0.48 -6.44
C VAL A 407 0.17 0.84 -5.85
N LEU A 408 0.59 1.79 -6.69
CA LEU A 408 0.82 3.15 -6.21
C LEU A 408 -0.54 3.71 -5.76
N THR A 409 -0.67 3.98 -4.46
CA THR A 409 -1.93 4.44 -3.86
C THR A 409 -2.47 5.65 -4.64
N PRO A 410 -3.68 5.58 -5.20
CA PRO A 410 -4.31 6.76 -5.78
C PRO A 410 -4.68 7.71 -4.64
N ASP A 411 -3.99 8.85 -4.53
CA ASP A 411 -4.46 9.96 -3.69
C ASP A 411 -5.79 10.45 -4.28
N GLU A 412 -6.90 10.18 -3.60
CA GLU A 412 -8.26 10.41 -4.12
C GLU A 412 -8.65 11.90 -4.31
N GLU A 413 -7.74 12.89 -4.19
CA GLU A 413 -8.13 14.32 -4.16
C GLU A 413 -7.23 15.32 -4.90
N LEU A 414 -6.57 14.98 -6.01
CA LEU A 414 -5.73 15.97 -6.70
C LEU A 414 -6.09 16.15 -8.19
N PRO A 415 -6.84 17.22 -8.56
CA PRO A 415 -6.88 17.71 -9.94
C PRO A 415 -5.58 18.48 -10.25
N HIS A 416 -4.43 17.91 -9.92
CA HIS A 416 -3.15 18.60 -9.96
C HIS A 416 -2.24 17.76 -10.83
N LEU A 417 -1.99 18.25 -12.04
CA LEU A 417 -0.84 17.76 -12.80
C LEU A 417 0.36 18.01 -11.89
N TYR A 418 1.02 16.95 -11.43
CA TYR A 418 2.36 17.04 -10.89
C TYR A 418 3.28 16.71 -12.06
N GLY A 419 4.09 17.67 -12.49
CA GLY A 419 5.11 17.36 -13.48
C GLY A 419 6.29 16.64 -12.84
N VAL A 420 7.03 15.86 -13.63
CA VAL A 420 8.31 15.29 -13.23
C VAL A 420 9.40 16.04 -14.00
N HIS A 421 10.38 16.59 -13.29
CA HIS A 421 11.58 17.15 -13.92
C HIS A 421 12.71 16.14 -13.77
N GLU A 422 12.94 15.36 -14.83
CA GLU A 422 14.17 14.61 -15.02
C GLU A 422 15.22 15.64 -15.45
N ASP A 423 16.41 15.68 -14.81
CA ASP A 423 17.51 16.65 -15.04
C ASP A 423 17.55 17.91 -14.13
N TYR A 424 17.38 17.75 -12.81
CA TYR A 424 17.63 18.83 -11.85
C TYR A 424 19.15 19.12 -11.72
N GLU A 425 19.60 20.28 -12.22
CA GLU A 425 21.00 20.73 -12.07
C GLU A 425 21.20 21.85 -11.03
N GLY A 426 20.11 22.43 -10.47
CA GLY A 426 20.20 23.34 -9.33
C GLY A 426 19.08 24.39 -9.16
N PRO A 427 19.30 25.40 -8.30
CA PRO A 427 18.27 26.36 -7.85
C PRO A 427 17.71 27.31 -8.92
N GLU A 428 18.37 27.42 -10.07
CA GLU A 428 17.83 28.19 -11.21
C GLU A 428 16.67 27.44 -11.88
N ASP A 429 16.69 26.11 -11.86
CA ASP A 429 15.64 25.28 -12.47
C ASP A 429 14.40 25.21 -11.58
N GLU A 430 14.52 25.42 -10.26
CA GLU A 430 13.37 25.63 -9.36
C GLU A 430 12.59 26.90 -9.71
N ARG A 431 13.30 28.00 -10.01
CA ARG A 431 12.69 29.27 -10.39
C ARG A 431 12.05 29.21 -11.77
N LYS A 432 12.70 28.51 -12.72
CA LYS A 432 12.08 28.24 -14.04
C LYS A 432 10.86 27.34 -13.90
N ALA A 433 10.93 26.27 -13.12
CA ALA A 433 9.80 25.40 -12.83
C ALA A 433 8.64 26.20 -12.22
N GLY A 434 8.92 27.02 -11.19
CA GLY A 434 7.94 27.90 -10.54
C GLY A 434 7.26 28.90 -11.50
N TYR A 435 8.02 29.59 -12.35
CA TYR A 435 7.47 30.51 -13.35
C TYR A 435 6.56 29.80 -14.36
N LEU A 436 6.87 28.55 -14.67
CA LEU A 436 6.13 27.76 -15.65
C LEU A 436 4.93 27.01 -15.06
N MET A 437 4.93 26.76 -13.74
CA MET A 437 3.78 26.31 -12.97
C MET A 437 2.61 27.29 -13.14
N GLU A 438 2.88 28.60 -13.02
CA GLU A 438 1.87 29.64 -13.19
C GLU A 438 1.32 29.69 -14.63
N GLN A 439 2.15 29.49 -15.65
CA GLN A 439 1.73 29.58 -17.06
C GLN A 439 0.92 28.36 -17.54
N ALA A 440 1.18 27.16 -17.00
CA ALA A 440 0.56 25.91 -17.46
C ALA A 440 -0.56 25.37 -16.55
N GLY A 441 -0.90 26.07 -15.46
CA GLY A 441 -1.92 25.61 -14.52
C GLY A 441 -1.50 24.36 -13.72
N VAL A 442 -0.20 24.11 -13.61
CA VAL A 442 0.40 22.96 -12.92
C VAL A 442 0.59 23.32 -11.45
N ARG A 443 0.03 22.52 -10.53
CA ARG A 443 -0.05 22.85 -9.09
C ARG A 443 1.07 22.25 -8.24
N GLY A 444 1.97 21.45 -8.83
CA GLY A 444 3.17 20.95 -8.18
C GLY A 444 4.11 20.22 -9.15
N TYR A 445 5.33 19.92 -8.70
CA TYR A 445 6.27 19.04 -9.39
C TYR A 445 6.91 18.09 -8.37
N ILE A 446 7.27 16.90 -8.81
CA ILE A 446 8.24 16.04 -8.11
C ILE A 446 9.57 16.25 -8.82
N LEU A 447 10.55 16.82 -8.12
CA LEU A 447 11.93 16.86 -8.56
C LEU A 447 12.52 15.47 -8.29
N TRP A 448 12.98 14.81 -9.33
CA TRP A 448 13.51 13.45 -9.25
C TRP A 448 14.99 13.41 -9.60
#